data_AF-A0A415VE27-F1
#
_entry.id   AF-A0A415VE27-F1
#
_cell.length_a   1.000
_cell.length_b   1.000
_cell.length_c   1.000
_cell.angle_alpha   90.00
_cell.angle_beta   90.00
_cell.angle_gamma   90.00
#
_symmetry.space_group_name_H-M   'P 1'
#
loop_
_entity.id
_entity.type
_entity.pdbx_description
1 polymer ?
#
loop_
_entity_poly.entity_id
_entity_poly.type
_entity_poly.pdbx_seq_one_letter_code
_entity_poly.pdbx_strand_id
1 'polypeptide(L)'
;MANLSISITKSSIYEEVAKTTAYLGAKNKLDDGKSAFDQIFVTDADLAMIERFYNESKDALLNLLKRFMPTIGSSTDGNINWTLSMPSRFDTNMSGSITSSATSFIVNSIVAKWCEITANDKVKEYADNAAALLLDIKDKVFNKTKPTRTKI
;
A
#
# COMPACT_ATOMS: atom_id res chain seq x y z
N MET A 1 -4.38 23.97 12.15
CA MET A 1 -4.43 22.83 11.23
C MET A 1 -3.26 21.91 11.55
N ALA A 2 -3.39 20.62 11.31
CA ALA A 2 -2.30 19.66 11.47
C ALA A 2 -1.90 19.13 10.08
N ASN A 3 -0.69 18.61 9.94
CA ASN A 3 -0.23 18.01 8.70
C ASN A 3 0.09 16.52 8.91
N LEU A 4 -0.29 15.70 7.94
CA LEU A 4 0.13 14.31 7.83
C LEU A 4 1.00 14.18 6.58
N SER A 5 2.24 13.73 6.75
CA SER A 5 3.15 13.45 5.64
C SER A 5 3.26 11.94 5.43
N ILE A 6 3.02 11.49 4.20
CA ILE A 6 3.19 10.11 3.76
C ILE A 6 4.34 10.09 2.75
N SER A 7 5.39 9.35 3.06
CA SER A 7 6.60 9.22 2.24
C SER A 7 6.86 7.73 1.98
N ILE A 8 6.72 7.30 0.73
CA ILE A 8 6.94 5.91 0.31
C ILE A 8 7.74 5.94 -1.00
N THR A 9 8.88 5.24 -1.02
CA THR A 9 9.71 5.14 -2.22
C THR A 9 9.26 3.97 -3.09
N LYS A 10 9.22 4.19 -4.41
CA LYS A 10 8.84 3.16 -5.39
C LYS A 10 9.76 1.95 -5.32
N SER A 11 11.06 2.16 -5.12
CA SER A 11 12.03 1.08 -4.96
C SER A 11 11.72 0.18 -3.76
N SER A 12 11.37 0.75 -2.60
CA SER A 12 11.02 -0.05 -1.41
C SER A 12 9.80 -0.96 -1.66
N ILE A 13 8.82 -0.47 -2.42
CA ILE A 13 7.65 -1.28 -2.80
C ILE A 13 8.06 -2.41 -3.72
N TYR A 14 8.89 -2.13 -4.73
CA TYR A 14 9.32 -3.16 -5.69
C TYR A 14 10.16 -4.24 -5.01
N GLU A 15 11.05 -3.86 -4.10
CA GLU A 15 11.82 -4.81 -3.28
C GLU A 15 10.91 -5.71 -2.43
N GLU A 16 9.91 -5.15 -1.77
CA GLU A 16 8.98 -5.93 -0.94
C GLU A 16 8.06 -6.84 -1.79
N VAL A 17 7.63 -6.38 -2.97
CA VAL A 17 6.89 -7.22 -3.93
C VAL A 17 7.75 -8.38 -4.39
N ALA A 18 9.00 -8.15 -4.77
CA ALA A 18 9.93 -9.21 -5.20
C ALA A 18 10.18 -10.23 -4.08
N LYS A 19 10.42 -9.78 -2.84
CA LYS A 19 10.56 -10.68 -1.68
C LYS A 19 9.30 -11.50 -1.42
N THR A 20 8.14 -10.85 -1.48
CA THR A 20 6.85 -11.50 -1.20
C THR A 20 6.54 -12.58 -2.24
N THR A 21 6.73 -12.28 -3.53
CA THR A 21 6.48 -13.23 -4.61
C THR A 21 7.52 -14.34 -4.65
N ALA A 22 8.79 -14.06 -4.33
CA ALA A 22 9.82 -15.07 -4.13
C ALA A 22 9.43 -16.07 -3.02
N TYR A 23 8.99 -15.55 -1.87
CA TYR A 23 8.56 -16.38 -0.74
C TYR A 23 7.32 -17.21 -1.09
N LEU A 24 6.33 -16.59 -1.73
CA LEU A 24 5.11 -17.26 -2.18
C LEU A 24 5.43 -18.39 -3.14
N GLY A 25 6.25 -18.11 -4.15
CA GLY A 25 6.72 -19.10 -5.12
C GLY A 25 7.48 -20.25 -4.48
N ALA A 26 8.37 -19.96 -3.53
CA ALA A 26 9.14 -20.96 -2.80
C ALA A 26 8.28 -21.88 -1.91
N LYS A 27 7.14 -21.39 -1.42
CA LYS A 27 6.25 -22.14 -0.52
C LYS A 27 5.13 -22.87 -1.24
N ASN A 28 4.71 -22.39 -2.40
CA ASN A 28 3.74 -23.06 -3.24
C ASN A 28 4.40 -24.20 -4.02
N LYS A 29 3.73 -25.35 -4.06
CA LYS A 29 4.18 -26.52 -4.80
C LYS A 29 3.29 -26.75 -6.01
N LEU A 30 3.91 -27.14 -7.11
CA LEU A 30 3.25 -27.68 -8.29
C LEU A 30 2.84 -29.13 -8.05
N ASP A 31 2.03 -29.67 -8.96
CA ASP A 31 1.55 -31.07 -8.89
C ASP A 31 2.69 -32.09 -8.89
N ASP A 32 3.85 -31.75 -9.48
CA ASP A 32 5.06 -32.57 -9.48
C ASP A 32 5.90 -32.42 -8.19
N GLY A 33 5.40 -31.67 -7.21
CA GLY A 33 6.04 -31.42 -5.91
C GLY A 33 7.16 -30.39 -5.92
N LYS A 34 7.51 -29.83 -7.08
CA LYS A 34 8.51 -28.75 -7.19
C LYS A 34 7.93 -27.42 -6.75
N SER A 35 8.82 -26.51 -6.40
CA SER A 35 8.49 -25.12 -6.09
C SER A 35 7.88 -24.42 -7.31
N ALA A 36 6.86 -23.59 -7.09
CA ALA A 36 6.29 -22.70 -8.09
C ALA A 36 7.10 -21.39 -8.26
N PHE A 37 8.33 -21.35 -7.72
CA PHE A 37 9.19 -20.16 -7.70
C PHE A 37 9.32 -19.49 -9.07
N ASP A 38 9.69 -20.23 -10.11
CA ASP A 38 9.91 -19.68 -11.44
C ASP A 38 8.63 -19.13 -12.10
N GLN A 39 7.45 -19.55 -11.64
CA GLN A 39 6.16 -19.08 -12.16
C GLN A 39 5.64 -17.84 -11.42
N ILE A 40 5.96 -17.73 -10.13
CA ILE A 40 5.38 -16.71 -9.23
C ILE A 40 6.37 -15.56 -8.98
N PHE A 41 7.68 -15.81 -8.99
CA PHE A 41 8.67 -14.78 -8.69
C PHE A 41 8.65 -13.67 -9.76
N VAL A 42 8.59 -12.41 -9.30
CA VAL A 42 8.65 -11.24 -10.18
C VAL A 42 10.09 -10.98 -10.61
N THR A 43 10.28 -10.75 -11.90
CA THR A 43 11.58 -10.44 -12.51
C THR A 43 11.59 -9.05 -13.16
N ASP A 44 12.75 -8.62 -13.64
CA ASP A 44 12.88 -7.36 -14.39
C ASP A 44 12.02 -7.33 -15.67
N ALA A 45 11.73 -8.50 -16.26
CA ALA A 45 10.85 -8.61 -17.43
C ALA A 45 9.40 -8.19 -17.12
N ASP A 46 8.99 -8.28 -15.86
CA ASP A 46 7.64 -7.99 -15.39
C ASP A 46 7.47 -6.52 -14.96
N LEU A 47 8.55 -5.74 -14.94
CA LEU A 47 8.60 -4.41 -14.35
C LEU A 47 7.54 -3.45 -14.91
N ALA A 48 7.29 -3.49 -16.22
CA ALA A 48 6.24 -2.66 -16.83
C ALA A 48 4.83 -2.99 -16.31
N MET A 49 4.56 -4.27 -16.04
CA MET A 49 3.29 -4.71 -15.47
C MET A 49 3.18 -4.35 -13.98
N ILE A 50 4.26 -4.55 -13.23
CA ILE A 50 4.33 -4.16 -11.82
C ILE A 50 4.17 -2.65 -11.65
N GLU A 51 4.74 -1.84 -12.55
CA GLU A 51 4.57 -0.39 -12.55
C GLU A 51 3.12 0.03 -12.81
N ARG A 52 2.42 -0.67 -13.71
CA ARG A 52 0.98 -0.46 -13.90
C ARG A 52 0.20 -0.76 -12.62
N PHE A 53 0.45 -1.92 -11.99
CA PHE A 53 -0.22 -2.30 -10.75
C PHE A 53 0.09 -1.35 -9.58
N TYR A 54 1.32 -0.84 -9.52
CA TYR A 54 1.72 0.18 -8.56
C TYR A 54 0.93 1.47 -8.75
N ASN A 55 0.81 1.97 -9.98
CA ASN A 55 0.06 3.18 -10.29
C ASN A 55 -1.43 3.03 -9.95
N GLU A 56 -2.05 1.91 -10.30
CA GLU A 56 -3.45 1.64 -9.93
C GLU A 56 -3.65 1.56 -8.42
N SER A 57 -2.70 0.97 -7.69
CA SER A 57 -2.76 0.87 -6.21
C SER A 57 -2.57 2.25 -5.57
N LYS A 58 -1.62 3.04 -6.09
CA LYS A 58 -1.41 4.43 -5.69
C LYS A 58 -2.67 5.27 -5.92
N ASP A 59 -3.34 5.11 -7.07
CA ASP A 59 -4.57 5.82 -7.38
C ASP A 59 -5.74 5.44 -6.45
N ALA A 60 -5.83 4.17 -6.04
CA ALA A 60 -6.80 3.73 -5.05
C ALA A 60 -6.55 4.39 -3.68
N LEU A 61 -5.29 4.43 -3.22
CA LEU A 61 -4.93 5.12 -1.98
C LEU A 61 -5.17 6.64 -2.09
N LEU A 62 -4.80 7.25 -3.22
CA LEU A 62 -5.05 8.66 -3.50
C LEU A 62 -6.55 8.97 -3.42
N ASN A 63 -7.39 8.12 -4.01
CA ASN A 63 -8.84 8.29 -3.99
C ASN A 63 -9.43 8.27 -2.57
N LEU A 64 -8.87 7.49 -1.65
CA LEU A 64 -9.26 7.49 -0.25
C LEU A 64 -8.85 8.81 0.45
N LEU A 65 -7.64 9.31 0.15
CA LEU A 65 -7.02 10.43 0.87
C LEU A 65 -7.31 11.81 0.27
N LYS A 66 -7.80 11.89 -0.98
CA LYS A 66 -7.93 13.12 -1.76
C LYS A 66 -8.68 14.25 -1.06
N ARG A 67 -9.64 13.95 -0.18
CA ARG A 67 -10.38 14.96 0.59
C ARG A 67 -9.49 15.80 1.50
N PHE A 68 -8.36 15.25 1.95
CA PHE A 68 -7.41 15.92 2.81
C PHE A 68 -6.23 16.52 2.03
N MET A 69 -6.21 16.42 0.70
CA MET A 69 -5.10 16.91 -0.11
C MET A 69 -5.44 18.30 -0.67
N PRO A 70 -4.78 19.37 -0.20
CA PRO A 70 -5.00 20.71 -0.74
C PRO A 70 -4.46 20.84 -2.17
N THR A 71 -3.40 20.08 -2.50
CA THR A 71 -2.80 20.01 -3.83
C THR A 71 -2.38 18.57 -4.10
N ILE A 72 -2.73 18.04 -5.27
CA ILE A 72 -2.16 16.76 -5.75
C ILE A 72 -0.79 17.10 -6.35
N GLY A 73 0.28 16.80 -5.63
CA GLY A 73 1.63 16.99 -6.15
C GLY A 73 1.89 16.02 -7.31
N SER A 74 2.46 16.51 -8.42
CA SER A 74 3.04 15.67 -9.45
C SER A 74 4.37 15.12 -8.95
N SER A 75 4.51 13.78 -8.85
CA SER A 75 5.81 13.17 -8.60
C SER A 75 6.40 12.65 -9.91
N THR A 76 7.54 13.20 -10.30
CA THR A 76 8.25 12.86 -11.54
C THR A 76 8.95 11.50 -11.45
N ASP A 77 9.22 11.02 -10.23
CA ASP A 77 9.95 9.78 -9.92
C ASP A 77 9.02 8.59 -9.58
N GLY A 78 7.71 8.82 -9.52
CA GLY A 78 6.72 7.83 -9.11
C GLY A 78 6.63 7.60 -7.59
N ASN A 79 7.50 8.22 -6.79
CA ASN A 79 7.44 8.14 -5.33
C ASN A 79 6.14 8.76 -4.80
N ILE A 80 5.72 8.35 -3.61
CA ILE A 80 4.61 8.96 -2.89
C ILE A 80 5.21 9.90 -1.86
N ASN A 81 5.08 11.20 -2.11
CA ASN A 81 5.51 12.27 -1.21
C ASN A 81 4.32 13.21 -0.98
N TRP A 82 3.37 12.76 -0.16
CA TRP A 82 2.09 13.43 0.01
C TRP A 82 2.01 14.14 1.34
N THR A 83 1.50 15.39 1.31
CA THR A 83 1.17 16.15 2.52
C THR A 83 -0.33 16.41 2.54
N LEU A 84 -0.98 15.88 3.57
CA LEU A 84 -2.42 16.02 3.79
C LEU A 84 -2.66 17.12 4.83
N SER A 85 -3.58 18.03 4.52
CA SER A 85 -4.09 19.05 5.43
C SER A 85 -5.17 18.43 6.32
N MET A 86 -4.79 18.21 7.58
CA MET A 86 -5.61 17.51 8.56
C MET A 86 -6.30 18.50 9.51
N PRO A 87 -7.48 18.11 10.07
CA PRO A 87 -8.11 18.87 11.14
C PRO A 87 -7.16 19.09 12.32
N SER A 88 -7.33 20.20 13.06
CA SER A 88 -6.47 20.51 14.23
C SER A 88 -6.46 19.45 15.34
N ARG A 89 -7.47 18.58 15.37
CA ARG A 89 -7.61 17.47 16.33
C ARG A 89 -7.15 16.12 15.78
N PHE A 90 -6.50 16.10 14.63
CA PHE A 90 -5.87 14.89 14.13
C PHE A 90 -4.73 14.45 15.07
N ASP A 91 -4.64 13.16 15.33
CA ASP A 91 -3.56 12.59 16.14
C ASP A 91 -2.31 12.38 15.28
N THR A 92 -1.36 13.32 15.36
CA THR A 92 -0.12 13.27 14.59
C THR A 92 0.75 12.06 14.90
N ASN A 93 0.56 11.40 16.06
CA ASN A 93 1.28 10.17 16.40
C ASN A 93 0.89 9.00 15.49
N MET A 94 -0.27 9.08 14.83
CA MET A 94 -0.71 8.05 13.90
C MET A 94 0.02 8.08 12.55
N SER A 95 0.81 9.13 12.26
CA SER A 95 1.45 9.33 10.95
C SER A 95 2.32 8.15 10.52
N GLY A 96 3.15 7.62 11.44
CA GLY A 96 3.98 6.44 11.15
C GLY A 96 3.13 5.19 10.89
N SER A 97 2.09 4.98 11.68
CA SER A 97 1.18 3.83 11.52
C SER A 97 0.38 3.90 10.22
N ILE A 98 -0.09 5.09 9.82
CA ILE A 98 -0.78 5.31 8.54
C ILE A 98 0.16 5.07 7.37
N THR A 99 1.40 5.54 7.45
CA THR A 99 2.41 5.34 6.41
C THR A 99 2.73 3.85 6.27
N SER A 100 2.90 3.13 7.38
CA SER A 100 3.10 1.68 7.36
C SER A 100 1.91 0.94 6.73
N SER A 101 0.67 1.28 7.11
CA SER A 101 -0.52 0.66 6.51
C SER A 101 -0.64 0.97 5.01
N ALA A 102 -0.29 2.20 4.59
CA ALA A 102 -0.27 2.59 3.18
C ALA A 102 0.76 1.78 2.37
N THR A 103 1.97 1.59 2.91
CA THR A 103 2.99 0.73 2.29
C THR A 103 2.50 -0.71 2.17
N SER A 104 1.97 -1.29 3.25
CA SER A 104 1.44 -2.65 3.23
C SER A 104 0.27 -2.80 2.26
N PHE A 105 -0.61 -1.79 2.16
CA PHE A 105 -1.72 -1.79 1.21
C PHE A 105 -1.21 -1.88 -0.23
N ILE A 106 -0.24 -1.04 -0.60
CA ILE A 106 0.30 -1.01 -1.95
C ILE A 106 0.93 -2.36 -2.30
N VAL A 107 1.74 -2.94 -1.40
CA VAL A 107 2.36 -4.26 -1.62
C VAL A 107 1.30 -5.34 -1.80
N ASN A 108 0.32 -5.45 -0.88
CA ASN A 108 -0.73 -6.47 -0.97
C ASN A 108 -1.59 -6.31 -2.23
N SER A 109 -1.92 -5.07 -2.61
CA SER A 109 -2.69 -4.78 -3.83
C SER A 109 -1.93 -5.20 -5.10
N ILE A 110 -0.62 -4.94 -5.18
CA ILE A 110 0.21 -5.38 -6.32
C ILE A 110 0.31 -6.91 -6.34
N VAL A 111 0.61 -7.54 -5.20
CA VAL A 111 0.75 -9.00 -5.12
C VAL A 111 -0.55 -9.71 -5.45
N ALA A 112 -1.71 -9.19 -5.01
CA ALA A 112 -3.01 -9.73 -5.38
C ALA A 112 -3.21 -9.77 -6.90
N LYS A 113 -2.95 -8.64 -7.58
CA LYS A 113 -3.06 -8.53 -9.04
C LYS A 113 -2.07 -9.41 -9.78
N TRP A 114 -0.86 -9.55 -9.26
CA TRP A 114 0.12 -10.48 -9.82
C TRP A 114 -0.35 -11.94 -9.68
N CYS A 115 -0.91 -12.29 -8.52
CA CYS A 115 -1.44 -13.63 -8.26
C CYS A 115 -2.64 -13.97 -9.17
N GLU A 116 -3.38 -12.99 -9.69
CA GLU A 116 -4.44 -13.26 -10.69
C GLU A 116 -3.90 -13.99 -11.92
N ILE A 117 -2.62 -13.75 -12.23
CA ILE A 117 -1.92 -14.30 -13.39
C ILE A 117 -1.13 -15.56 -13.01
N THR A 118 -0.49 -15.56 -11.84
CA THR A 118 0.52 -16.58 -11.48
C THR A 118 0.10 -17.57 -10.41
N ALA A 119 -0.84 -17.22 -9.53
CA ALA A 119 -1.23 -18.01 -8.36
C ALA A 119 -2.66 -17.67 -7.90
N ASN A 120 -3.65 -18.09 -8.71
CA ASN A 120 -5.03 -17.63 -8.54
C ASN A 120 -5.63 -17.95 -7.16
N ASP A 121 -5.20 -19.05 -6.53
CA ASP A 121 -5.60 -19.46 -5.19
C ASP A 121 -5.19 -18.48 -4.08
N LYS A 122 -4.20 -17.61 -4.35
CA LYS A 122 -3.67 -16.61 -3.41
C LYS A 122 -4.29 -15.24 -3.57
N VAL A 123 -5.01 -14.99 -4.66
CA VAL A 123 -5.61 -13.67 -4.96
C VAL A 123 -6.48 -13.19 -3.80
N LYS A 124 -7.37 -14.06 -3.30
CA LYS A 124 -8.32 -13.70 -2.25
C LYS A 124 -7.62 -13.24 -0.96
N GLU A 125 -6.56 -13.93 -0.55
CA GLU A 125 -5.80 -13.61 0.66
C GLU A 125 -5.22 -12.20 0.59
N TYR A 126 -4.48 -11.89 -0.47
CA TYR A 126 -3.84 -10.59 -0.64
C TYR A 126 -4.84 -9.46 -0.93
N ALA A 127 -5.92 -9.75 -1.68
CA ALA A 127 -6.98 -8.78 -1.95
C ALA A 127 -7.76 -8.42 -0.67
N ASP A 128 -8.12 -9.41 0.15
CA ASP A 128 -8.81 -9.20 1.42
C ASP A 128 -7.92 -8.40 2.40
N ASN A 129 -6.61 -8.72 2.46
CA ASN A 129 -5.63 -7.95 3.25
C ASN A 129 -5.52 -6.50 2.77
N ALA A 130 -5.43 -6.27 1.46
CA ALA A 130 -5.39 -4.92 0.90
C ALA A 130 -6.66 -4.12 1.24
N ALA A 131 -7.84 -4.75 1.15
CA ALA A 131 -9.10 -4.12 1.50
C ALA A 131 -9.18 -3.76 3.00
N ALA A 132 -8.72 -4.66 3.87
CA ALA A 132 -8.65 -4.42 5.31
C ALA A 132 -7.70 -3.25 5.64
N LEU A 133 -6.56 -3.16 4.97
CA LEU A 133 -5.60 -2.06 5.15
C LEU A 133 -6.16 -0.71 4.68
N LEU A 134 -6.93 -0.67 3.59
CA LEU A 134 -7.62 0.56 3.18
C LEU A 134 -8.64 1.03 4.23
N LEU A 135 -9.37 0.10 4.83
CA LEU A 135 -10.32 0.42 5.91
C LEU A 135 -9.58 0.94 7.15
N ASP A 136 -8.49 0.30 7.53
CA ASP A 136 -7.63 0.74 8.63
C ASP A 136 -7.05 2.15 8.39
N ILE A 137 -6.53 2.42 7.18
CA ILE A 137 -6.06 3.77 6.82
C ILE A 137 -7.19 4.79 6.94
N LYS A 138 -8.39 4.46 6.44
CA LYS A 138 -9.57 5.32 6.57
C LYS A 138 -9.83 5.63 8.05
N ASP A 139 -9.96 4.61 8.88
CA ASP A 139 -10.30 4.80 10.30
C ASP A 139 -9.25 5.63 11.03
N LYS A 140 -7.95 5.39 10.76
CA LYS A 140 -6.83 6.15 11.34
C LYS A 140 -6.85 7.62 10.92
N VAL A 141 -7.07 7.91 9.64
CA VAL A 141 -7.08 9.29 9.12
C VAL A 141 -8.30 10.08 9.64
N PHE A 142 -9.44 9.42 9.88
CA PHE A 142 -10.64 10.05 10.43
C PHE A 142 -10.67 10.11 11.96
N ASN A 143 -9.75 9.46 12.67
CA ASN A 143 -9.68 9.48 14.12
C ASN A 143 -9.31 10.88 14.66
N LYS A 144 -9.98 11.32 15.72
CA LYS A 144 -9.79 12.63 16.36
C LYS A 144 -9.43 12.45 17.82
N THR A 145 -8.42 13.18 18.28
CA THR A 145 -8.06 13.25 19.70
C THR A 145 -9.21 13.78 20.54
N LYS A 146 -9.34 13.32 21.80
CA LYS A 146 -10.38 13.80 22.73
C LYS A 146 -10.28 15.32 22.91
N PRO A 147 -11.41 16.05 23.04
CA PRO A 147 -11.35 17.49 23.23
C PRO A 147 -10.75 17.80 24.60
N THR A 148 -9.69 18.59 24.64
CA THR A 148 -9.14 19.13 25.88
C THR A 148 -9.96 20.35 26.29
N ARG A 149 -10.58 20.28 27.48
CA ARG A 149 -11.19 21.46 28.10
C ARG A 149 -10.07 22.40 28.55
N THR A 150 -9.96 23.54 27.89
CA THR A 150 -9.16 24.66 28.42
C THR A 150 -9.82 25.12 29.71
N LYS A 151 -9.12 25.04 30.84
CA LYS A 151 -9.60 25.67 32.09
C LYS A 151 -9.57 27.19 31.85
N ILE A 152 -10.75 27.80 31.88
CA ILE A 152 -10.93 29.26 31.90
C ILE A 152 -10.66 29.74 33.31
#